data_AF-A0AAP5LUT5-F1
#
_entry.id   AF-A0AAP5LUT5-F1
#
_cell.length_a   1.000
_cell.length_b   1.000
_cell.length_c   1.000
_cell.angle_alpha   90.00
_cell.angle_beta   90.00
_cell.angle_gamma   90.00
#
_symmetry.space_group_name_H-M   'P 1'
#
loop_
_entity.id
_entity.type
_entity.pdbx_description
1 polymer ?
#
loop_
_entity_poly.entity_id
_entity_poly.type
_entity_poly.pdbx_seq_one_letter_code
_entity_poly.pdbx_strand_id
1 'polypeptide(L)'
;MAARGGYEIALACDGRVALADAVIGLPEGTFGIIPGAGGTVRLPRLTDAATALEIASTCRRVTAPEAEALGMIDHVVADLRSGAADDTLSLKSHKRRLRELPSRPVDEPPSNVLPLWQ
;
A
#
# COMPACT_ATOMS: atom_id res chain seq x y z
N MET A 1 11.77 -6.46 6.51
CA MET A 1 11.68 -5.29 5.60
C MET A 1 11.15 -5.76 4.26
N ALA A 2 10.09 -5.14 3.75
CA ALA A 2 9.57 -5.35 2.40
C ALA A 2 9.69 -4.04 1.63
N ALA A 3 10.62 -3.97 0.68
CA ALA A 3 10.90 -2.75 -0.08
C ALA A 3 11.11 -3.08 -1.56
N ARG A 4 10.91 -2.07 -2.40
CA ARG A 4 11.02 -2.17 -3.86
C ARG A 4 10.08 -3.24 -4.42
N GLY A 5 10.57 -4.04 -5.37
CA GLY A 5 9.83 -5.15 -5.97
C GLY A 5 9.22 -6.14 -4.96
N GLY A 6 9.79 -6.31 -3.76
CA GLY A 6 9.18 -7.17 -2.73
C GLY A 6 7.82 -6.64 -2.25
N TYR A 7 7.69 -5.33 -2.09
CA TYR A 7 6.40 -4.72 -1.76
C TYR A 7 5.46 -4.67 -2.97
N GLU A 8 5.98 -4.41 -4.17
CA GLU A 8 5.16 -4.45 -5.39
C GLU A 8 4.58 -5.85 -5.68
N ILE A 9 5.29 -6.92 -5.33
CA ILE A 9 4.77 -8.30 -5.35
C ILE A 9 3.66 -8.47 -4.32
N ALA A 10 3.84 -7.98 -3.09
CA ALA A 10 2.80 -8.04 -2.05
C ALA A 10 1.53 -7.25 -2.44
N LEU A 11 1.68 -6.14 -3.17
CA LEU A 11 0.56 -5.39 -3.76
C LEU A 11 -0.23 -6.20 -4.79
N ALA A 12 0.36 -7.22 -5.41
CA ALA A 12 -0.32 -8.10 -6.35
C ALA A 12 -1.05 -9.27 -5.67
N CYS A 13 -0.81 -9.52 -4.38
CA CYS A 13 -1.49 -10.55 -3.59
C CYS A 13 -2.93 -10.13 -3.23
N ASP A 14 -3.76 -11.12 -2.91
CA ASP A 14 -5.14 -10.87 -2.46
C ASP A 14 -5.17 -10.23 -1.05
N GLY A 15 -4.24 -10.63 -0.18
CA GLY A 15 -4.06 -10.08 1.16
C GLY A 15 -2.60 -9.79 1.49
N ARG A 16 -2.39 -8.89 2.46
CA ARG A 16 -1.07 -8.44 2.94
C ARG A 16 -1.07 -8.41 4.46
N VAL A 17 -0.33 -9.32 5.07
CA VAL A 17 -0.07 -9.31 6.52
C VAL A 17 1.40 -9.02 6.79
N ALA A 18 1.70 -8.36 7.91
CA ALA A 18 3.07 -8.03 8.30
C ALA A 18 3.29 -8.17 9.81
N LEU A 19 4.54 -8.40 10.22
CA LEU A 19 4.93 -8.29 11.63
C LEU A 19 5.03 -6.81 12.04
N ALA A 20 4.85 -6.52 13.33
CA ALA A 20 4.85 -5.15 13.84
C ALA A 20 6.16 -4.38 13.61
N ASP A 21 7.29 -5.09 13.52
CA ASP A 21 8.63 -4.52 13.25
C ASP A 21 8.94 -4.39 11.75
N ALA A 22 8.01 -4.78 10.87
CA ALA A 22 8.20 -4.66 9.44
C ALA A 22 8.23 -3.18 9.01
N VAL A 23 9.10 -2.92 8.04
CA VAL A 23 9.24 -1.63 7.38
C VAL A 23 8.87 -1.80 5.93
N ILE A 24 7.99 -0.91 5.44
CA ILE A 24 7.33 -0.98 4.13
C ILE A 24 7.60 0.32 3.36
N GLY A 25 7.66 0.26 2.03
CA GLY A 25 7.77 1.45 1.18
C GLY A 25 8.22 1.16 -0.25
N LEU A 26 8.23 2.21 -1.07
CA LEU A 26 8.63 2.21 -2.48
C LEU A 26 9.86 3.13 -2.68
N PRO A 27 11.10 2.67 -2.41
CA PRO A 27 12.28 3.53 -2.44
C PRO A 27 12.91 3.66 -3.83
N GLU A 28 12.23 3.25 -4.91
CA GLU A 28 12.69 3.29 -6.30
C GLU A 28 13.21 4.66 -6.73
N GLY A 29 12.57 5.74 -6.27
CA GLY A 29 12.97 7.12 -6.59
C GLY A 29 14.37 7.47 -6.08
N THR A 30 14.87 6.82 -5.03
CA THR A 30 16.26 6.99 -4.56
C THR A 30 17.30 6.49 -5.57
N PHE A 31 16.88 5.69 -6.55
CA PHE A 31 17.69 5.18 -7.65
C PHE A 31 17.35 5.87 -9.00
N GLY A 32 16.57 6.95 -8.98
CA GLY A 32 16.17 7.66 -10.19
C GLY A 32 15.19 6.89 -11.08
N ILE A 33 14.48 5.91 -10.52
CA ILE A 33 13.49 5.09 -11.23
C ILE A 33 12.14 5.14 -10.52
N ILE A 34 11.07 4.72 -11.20
CA ILE A 34 9.73 4.62 -10.64
C ILE A 34 9.41 3.18 -10.18
N PRO A 35 8.41 2.98 -9.31
CA PRO A 35 7.87 1.65 -8.99
C PRO A 35 7.25 1.01 -10.25
N GLY A 36 8.02 0.13 -10.88
CA GLY A 36 7.76 -0.40 -12.21
C GLY A 36 7.01 -1.74 -12.24
N ALA A 37 6.96 -2.48 -11.13
CA ALA A 37 6.21 -3.74 -11.04
C ALA A 37 4.73 -3.54 -10.66
N GLY A 38 4.24 -2.31 -10.76
CA GLY A 38 2.84 -1.94 -10.61
C GLY A 38 2.50 -1.25 -9.29
N GLY A 39 3.49 -0.82 -8.50
CA GLY A 39 3.31 -0.01 -7.30
C GLY A 39 2.55 1.29 -7.60
N THR A 40 2.88 1.96 -8.71
CA THR A 40 2.17 3.16 -9.20
C THR A 40 0.71 2.91 -9.60
N VAL A 41 0.35 1.65 -9.86
CA VAL A 41 -1.00 1.27 -10.31
C VAL A 41 -1.83 0.70 -9.17
N ARG A 42 -1.22 -0.13 -8.32
CA ARG A 42 -1.93 -0.88 -7.28
C ARG A 42 -2.05 -0.12 -5.97
N LEU A 43 -0.99 0.58 -5.56
CA LEU A 43 -0.99 1.36 -4.33
C LEU A 43 -2.14 2.38 -4.27
N PRO A 44 -2.36 3.26 -5.27
CA PRO A 44 -3.44 4.26 -5.21
C PRO A 44 -4.86 3.67 -5.19
N ARG A 45 -5.02 2.37 -5.48
CA ARG A 45 -6.31 1.67 -5.37
C ARG A 45 -6.54 1.06 -3.99
N LEU A 46 -5.48 0.80 -3.23
CA LEU A 46 -5.55 0.24 -1.87
C LEU A 46 -5.54 1.35 -0.80
N THR A 47 -4.72 2.37 -1.02
CA THR A 47 -4.71 3.62 -0.25
C THR A 47 -5.64 4.60 -0.95
N ASP A 48 -5.25 5.87 -1.05
CA ASP A 48 -5.77 6.84 -2.01
C ASP A 48 -4.62 7.37 -2.91
N ALA A 49 -4.94 8.24 -3.86
CA ALA A 49 -3.96 8.80 -4.80
C ALA A 49 -2.93 9.74 -4.12
N ALA A 50 -3.32 10.50 -3.10
CA ALA A 50 -2.45 11.43 -2.41
C ALA A 50 -1.42 10.69 -1.55
N THR A 51 -1.88 9.70 -0.78
CA THR A 51 -1.04 8.79 0.01
C THR A 51 -0.07 8.03 -0.89
N ALA A 52 -0.54 7.47 -2.01
CA ALA A 52 0.33 6.75 -2.94
C ALA A 52 1.40 7.65 -3.55
N LEU A 53 1.04 8.90 -3.91
CA LEU A 53 1.98 9.89 -4.43
C LEU A 53 3.02 10.27 -3.38
N GLU A 54 2.60 10.54 -2.14
CA GLU A 54 3.50 10.85 -1.02
C GLU A 54 4.53 9.72 -0.86
N ILE A 55 4.07 8.49 -0.64
CA ILE A 55 4.95 7.33 -0.44
C ILE A 55 5.94 7.13 -1.60
N ALA A 56 5.47 7.23 -2.85
CA ALA A 56 6.30 6.99 -4.02
C ALA A 56 7.29 8.13 -4.32
N SER A 57 6.90 9.39 -4.05
CA SER A 57 7.72 10.57 -4.33
C SER A 57 8.73 10.88 -3.23
N THR A 58 8.36 10.70 -1.96
CA THR A 58 9.26 10.92 -0.82
C THR A 58 10.19 9.74 -0.59
N CYS A 59 9.85 8.56 -1.14
CA CYS A 59 10.54 7.29 -0.88
C CYS A 59 10.64 6.95 0.61
N ARG A 60 9.75 7.51 1.45
CA ARG A 60 9.84 7.31 2.89
C ARG A 60 9.49 5.87 3.27
N ARG A 61 10.06 5.45 4.39
CA ARG A 61 9.79 4.16 5.01
C ARG A 61 8.67 4.32 6.03
N VAL A 62 7.69 3.44 5.98
CA VAL A 62 6.57 3.38 6.92
C VAL A 62 6.68 2.15 7.81
N THR A 63 6.29 2.29 9.07
CA THR A 63 6.16 1.17 10.01
C THR A 63 4.94 0.33 9.65
N ALA A 64 4.89 -0.95 10.06
CA ALA A 64 3.73 -1.80 9.76
C ALA A 64 2.40 -1.24 10.33
N PRO A 65 2.32 -0.72 11.57
CA PRO A 65 1.08 -0.14 12.09
C PRO A 65 0.61 1.08 11.29
N GLU A 66 1.54 1.93 10.86
CA GLU A 66 1.23 3.06 10.00
C GLU A 66 0.78 2.60 8.60
N ALA A 67 1.47 1.61 8.04
CA ALA A 67 1.11 1.03 6.75
C ALA A 67 -0.30 0.42 6.77
N GLU A 68 -0.70 -0.24 7.86
CA GLU A 68 -2.07 -0.74 8.04
C GLU A 68 -3.09 0.41 8.06
N ALA A 69 -2.82 1.48 8.83
CA ALA A 69 -3.69 2.66 8.90
C ALA A 69 -3.86 3.36 7.53
N LEU A 70 -2.79 3.41 6.75
CA LEU A 70 -2.78 3.97 5.39
C LEU A 70 -3.44 3.05 4.35
N GLY A 71 -3.69 1.78 4.67
CA GLY A 71 -4.22 0.77 3.72
C GLY A 71 -3.15 0.14 2.82
N MET A 72 -1.88 0.32 3.15
CA MET A 72 -0.73 -0.26 2.44
C MET A 72 -0.57 -1.76 2.68
N ILE A 73 -1.06 -2.23 3.83
CA ILE A 73 -1.23 -3.65 4.20
C ILE A 73 -2.61 -3.81 4.85
N ASP A 74 -3.04 -5.07 5.00
CA ASP A 74 -4.36 -5.39 5.55
C ASP A 74 -4.32 -5.59 7.07
N HIS A 75 -3.30 -6.31 7.58
CA HIS A 75 -3.19 -6.63 9.01
C HIS A 75 -1.76 -6.65 9.54
N VAL A 76 -1.55 -6.12 10.76
CA VAL A 76 -0.37 -6.42 11.56
C VAL A 76 -0.64 -7.65 12.44
N VAL A 77 0.26 -8.63 12.40
CA VAL A 77 0.10 -9.93 13.06
C VAL A 77 1.31 -10.29 13.93
N ALA A 78 1.11 -11.14 14.93
CA ALA A 78 2.19 -11.63 15.79
C ALA A 78 2.98 -12.80 15.16
N ASP A 79 2.31 -13.59 14.32
CA ASP A 79 2.92 -14.68 13.54
C ASP A 79 2.41 -14.62 12.09
N LEU A 80 3.34 -14.70 11.14
CA LEU A 80 3.01 -14.56 9.72
C LEU A 80 2.24 -15.75 9.16
N ARG A 81 2.51 -16.96 9.66
CA ARG A 81 1.90 -18.18 9.13
C ARG A 81 0.43 -18.26 9.55
N SER A 82 0.15 -18.11 10.84
CA SER A 82 -1.22 -18.10 11.33
C SER A 82 -1.97 -16.87 10.81
N GLY A 83 -1.34 -15.69 10.84
CA GLY A 83 -1.95 -14.46 10.35
C GLY A 83 -2.34 -14.52 8.86
N ALA A 84 -1.49 -15.08 8.00
CA ALA A 84 -1.82 -15.25 6.59
C ALA A 84 -2.92 -16.31 6.35
N ALA A 85 -2.96 -17.35 7.17
CA ALA A 85 -4.03 -18.35 7.12
C ALA A 85 -5.37 -17.74 7.50
N ASP A 86 -5.41 -16.96 8.59
CA ASP A 86 -6.61 -16.27 9.07
C ASP A 86 -7.11 -15.24 8.05
N ASP A 87 -6.21 -14.44 7.48
CA ASP A 87 -6.52 -13.48 6.40
C ASP A 87 -7.12 -14.20 5.17
N THR A 88 -6.51 -15.30 4.73
CA THR A 88 -7.03 -16.10 3.60
C THR A 88 -8.42 -16.67 3.87
N LEU A 89 -8.67 -17.13 5.11
CA LEU A 89 -9.97 -17.62 5.54
C LEU A 89 -11.01 -16.49 5.57
N SER A 90 -10.62 -15.29 5.99
CA SER A 90 -11.50 -14.10 6.00
C SER A 90 -11.95 -13.71 4.59
N LEU A 91 -11.06 -13.87 3.60
CA LEU A 91 -11.35 -13.67 2.17
C LEU A 91 -12.21 -14.80 1.58
N LYS A 92 -12.55 -15.83 2.38
CA LYS A 92 -13.27 -17.04 1.96
C LYS A 92 -12.64 -17.70 0.73
N SER A 93 -11.31 -17.60 0.59
CA SER A 93 -10.56 -18.07 -0.57
C SER A 93 -11.03 -17.47 -1.93
N HIS A 94 -11.74 -16.35 -1.92
CA HIS A 94 -12.04 -15.61 -3.13
C HIS A 94 -10.88 -14.70 -3.53
N LYS A 95 -10.70 -14.53 -4.84
CA LYS A 95 -9.76 -13.55 -5.37
C LYS A 95 -10.23 -12.14 -5.02
N ARG A 96 -9.40 -11.39 -4.30
CA ARG A 96 -9.62 -9.98 -4.00
C ARG A 96 -9.10 -9.15 -5.16
N ARG A 97 -9.91 -9.07 -6.21
CA ARG A 97 -9.54 -8.38 -7.44
C ARG A 97 -9.51 -6.88 -7.19
N LEU A 98 -8.33 -6.29 -7.29
CA LEU A 98 -8.11 -4.87 -7.05
C LEU A 98 -9.01 -3.94 -7.89
N ARG A 99 -9.37 -4.36 -9.11
CA ARG A 99 -10.26 -3.60 -10.00
C ARG A 99 -11.72 -3.56 -9.53
N GLU A 100 -12.11 -4.48 -8.64
CA GLU A 100 -13.47 -4.64 -8.11
C GLU A 100 -13.60 -4.03 -6.71
N LEU A 101 -12.48 -3.57 -6.13
CA LEU A 101 -12.49 -2.83 -4.87
C LEU A 101 -12.93 -1.38 -5.11
N PRO A 102 -13.73 -0.81 -4.20
CA PRO A 102 -14.02 0.61 -4.24
C PRO A 102 -12.72 1.40 -4.06
N SER A 103 -12.53 2.46 -4.83
CA SER A 103 -11.46 3.42 -4.56
C SER A 103 -11.71 4.07 -3.21
N ARG A 104 -10.67 4.18 -2.37
CA ARG A 104 -10.77 4.98 -1.16
C ARG A 104 -11.07 6.44 -1.54
N PRO A 105 -11.97 7.15 -0.84
CA PRO A 105 -12.24 8.55 -1.12
C PRO A 105 -10.94 9.34 -1.05
N VAL A 106 -10.72 10.23 -2.02
CA VAL A 106 -9.69 11.25 -1.91
C VAL A 106 -10.31 12.37 -1.09
N ASP A 107 -9.69 12.76 0.02
CA ASP A 107 -10.13 13.95 0.75
C ASP A 107 -10.10 15.15 -0.20
N GLU A 108 -11.15 15.97 -0.17
CA GLU A 108 -11.10 17.22 -0.93
C GLU A 108 -9.89 18.04 -0.47
N PRO A 109 -9.07 18.57 -1.40
CA PRO A 109 -8.02 19.48 -1.02
C PRO A 109 -8.66 20.65 -0.25
N PRO A 110 -8.04 21.13 0.84
CA PRO A 110 -8.63 22.21 1.61
C PRO A 110 -8.86 23.42 0.71
N SER A 111 -9.97 24.14 0.93
CA SER A 111 -10.49 25.19 0.03
C SER A 111 -9.54 26.36 -0.22
N ASN A 112 -8.41 26.42 0.49
CA ASN A 112 -7.35 27.41 0.35
C ASN A 112 -6.20 26.97 -0.59
N VAL A 113 -6.23 25.76 -1.15
CA VAL A 113 -5.23 25.30 -2.12
C VAL A 113 -5.68 25.69 -3.51
N LEU A 114 -5.01 26.68 -4.10
CA LEU A 114 -5.22 27.06 -5.50
C LEU A 114 -4.93 25.86 -6.42
N PRO A 115 -5.69 25.67 -7.51
CA PRO A 115 -5.42 24.60 -8.45
C PRO A 115 -3.99 24.75 -9.00
N LEU A 116 -3.20 23.67 -8.96
CA LEU A 116 -1.78 23.64 -9.39
C LEU A 116 -1.55 23.87 -10.90
N TRP A 117 -2.54 24.42 -11.61
CA TRP A 117 -2.54 24.68 -13.05
C TRP A 117 -2.95 26.11 -13.42
N GLN A 118 -3.01 27.01 -12.44
CA GLN A 118 -3.00 28.47 -12.66
C GLN A 118 -1.59 29.03 -12.48
#